data_AF-I4BJ30-F1
#
_entry.id   AF-I4BJ30-F1
#
_cell.length_a   1.000
_cell.length_b   1.000
_cell.length_c   1.000
_cell.angle_alpha   90.00
_cell.angle_beta   90.00
_cell.angle_gamma   90.00
#
_symmetry.space_group_name_H-M   'P 1'
#
loop_
_entity.id
_entity.type
_entity.pdbx_description
1 polymer ?
#
loop_
_entity_poly.entity_id
_entity_poly.type
_entity_poly.pdbx_seq_one_letter_code
_entity_poly.pdbx_strand_id
1 'polypeptide(L)'
;MAKQPDGETGRASDWSPGRVHWWTTTCIAIIGAVVGGTSLIMNFFYQPSPPPTTIESGHSEFMKLSYADRIDRCVPHISEHLTAWRDRWREALDEGGGSHQKAPVPYAALGDGNAPGQAIVNTYLAIVNYAEKLAPTDEGENLLSCVYAPVLKMDPAHAYPDVDSLVGSGNETPKADNLVVAESPVYEQGEFAGVTAEGRASKIVEVVIRPGASEAHRELGFAVVAGHDQGVRMRALNASVDSGDPQWMSDVRNYRGF
;
A
#
# COMPACT_ATOMS: atom_id res chain seq x y z
N MET A 1 -20.12 21.28 96.79
CA MET A 1 -21.41 21.76 96.19
C MET A 1 -21.35 23.28 96.21
N ALA A 2 -21.02 23.95 95.11
CA ALA A 2 -21.93 24.40 94.02
C ALA A 2 -22.91 25.48 94.55
N LYS A 3 -23.03 26.72 94.05
CA LYS A 3 -22.76 27.35 92.74
C LYS A 3 -22.61 28.89 92.91
N GLN A 4 -21.76 29.53 92.12
CA GLN A 4 -21.94 30.92 91.66
C GLN A 4 -22.75 30.87 90.35
N PRO A 5 -23.74 31.75 90.14
CA PRO A 5 -24.15 32.17 88.80
C PRO A 5 -23.44 33.49 88.47
N ASP A 6 -22.87 33.57 87.28
CA ASP A 6 -22.85 34.78 86.45
C ASP A 6 -22.09 34.43 85.17
N GLY A 7 -22.78 34.57 84.03
CA GLY A 7 -22.26 34.14 82.75
C GLY A 7 -23.19 34.48 81.59
N GLU A 8 -23.78 35.67 81.58
CA GLU A 8 -24.14 36.32 80.32
C GLU A 8 -22.94 37.14 79.84
N THR A 9 -22.33 36.69 78.74
CA THR A 9 -22.09 37.48 77.51
C THR A 9 -20.98 36.81 76.71
N GLY A 10 -21.25 36.51 75.43
CA GLY A 10 -20.19 36.27 74.47
C GLY A 10 -20.51 35.25 73.39
N ARG A 11 -20.94 35.78 72.23
CA ARG A 11 -21.01 35.18 70.89
C ARG A 11 -22.35 34.54 70.52
N ALA A 12 -23.20 35.36 69.92
CA ALA A 12 -24.09 34.91 68.86
C ALA A 12 -23.27 34.13 67.82
N SER A 13 -23.46 32.81 67.79
CA SER A 13 -22.98 31.96 66.71
C SER A 13 -23.85 32.23 65.48
N ASP A 14 -23.37 33.06 64.56
CA ASP A 14 -23.92 33.18 63.22
C ASP A 14 -23.61 31.89 62.43
N TRP A 15 -24.38 30.83 62.70
CA TRP A 15 -24.47 29.66 61.84
C TRP A 15 -25.87 29.62 61.26
N SER A 16 -26.06 30.30 60.13
CA SER A 16 -27.25 30.10 59.28
C SER A 16 -26.99 28.91 58.36
N PRO A 17 -27.58 27.72 58.58
CA PRO A 17 -27.32 26.52 57.78
C PRO A 17 -27.64 26.72 56.29
N GLY A 18 -28.53 27.66 55.96
CA GLY A 18 -28.94 27.98 54.59
C GLY A 18 -27.86 28.62 53.72
N ARG A 19 -26.93 29.43 54.27
CA ARG A 19 -25.92 30.13 53.45
C ARG A 19 -24.77 29.21 53.01
N VAL A 20 -24.31 28.34 53.91
CA VAL A 20 -23.23 27.39 53.60
C VAL A 20 -23.73 26.33 52.63
N HIS A 21 -24.97 25.84 52.82
CA HIS A 21 -25.60 24.87 51.93
C HIS A 21 -25.87 25.46 50.54
N TRP A 22 -26.35 26.70 50.46
CA TRP A 22 -26.54 27.41 49.19
C TRP A 22 -25.23 27.57 48.42
N TRP A 23 -24.15 28.01 49.09
CA TRP A 23 -22.83 28.13 48.46
C TRP A 23 -22.29 26.80 47.95
N THR A 24 -22.47 25.70 48.69
CA THR A 24 -22.00 24.39 48.23
C THR A 24 -22.79 23.89 47.02
N THR A 25 -24.12 24.01 47.03
CA THR A 25 -24.97 23.60 45.90
C THR A 25 -24.69 24.44 44.65
N THR A 26 -24.50 25.75 44.80
CA THR A 26 -24.17 26.65 43.69
C THR A 26 -22.78 26.34 43.10
N CYS A 27 -21.77 26.09 43.92
CA CYS A 27 -20.44 25.70 43.43
C CYS A 27 -20.48 24.38 42.65
N ILE A 28 -21.20 23.36 43.14
CA ILE A 28 -21.34 22.08 42.45
C ILE A 28 -22.06 22.26 41.11
N ALA A 29 -23.12 23.07 41.07
CA ALA A 29 -23.85 23.36 39.83
C ALA A 29 -22.98 24.09 38.80
N ILE A 30 -22.17 25.07 39.24
CA ILE A 30 -21.24 25.79 38.35
C ILE A 30 -20.15 24.86 37.84
N ILE A 31 -19.54 24.05 38.70
CA ILE A 31 -18.52 23.08 38.28
C ILE A 31 -19.11 22.06 37.30
N GLY A 32 -20.32 21.55 37.58
CA GLY A 32 -21.04 20.65 36.67
C GLY A 32 -21.35 21.30 35.32
N ALA A 33 -21.77 22.57 35.32
CA ALA A 33 -22.02 23.32 34.09
C ALA A 33 -20.72 23.61 33.31
N VAL A 34 -19.62 23.89 34.00
CA VAL A 34 -18.30 24.11 33.37
C VAL A 34 -17.78 22.82 32.76
N VAL A 35 -17.83 21.69 33.48
CA VAL A 35 -17.36 20.37 32.97
C VAL A 35 -18.26 19.85 31.86
N GLY A 36 -19.58 20.02 31.98
CA GLY A 36 -20.54 19.67 30.93
C GLY A 36 -20.36 20.55 29.69
N GLY A 37 -20.12 21.85 29.88
CA GLY A 37 -19.83 22.81 28.81
C GLY A 37 -18.51 22.53 28.11
N THR A 38 -17.42 22.28 28.83
CA THR A 38 -16.13 21.93 28.22
C THR A 38 -16.16 20.58 27.52
N SER A 39 -16.91 19.59 28.04
CA SER A 39 -17.10 18.30 27.36
C SER A 39 -17.89 18.44 26.05
N LEU A 40 -18.94 19.28 26.03
CA LEU A 40 -19.68 19.59 24.80
C LEU A 40 -18.84 20.34 23.78
N ILE A 41 -18.01 21.30 24.23
CA ILE A 41 -17.07 22.03 23.38
C ILE A 41 -16.01 21.08 22.81
N MET A 42 -15.41 20.21 23.64
CA MET A 42 -14.47 19.21 23.14
C MET A 42 -15.13 18.27 22.13
N ASN A 43 -16.37 17.84 22.34
CA ASN A 43 -17.04 16.95 21.39
C ASN A 43 -17.44 17.65 20.07
N PHE A 44 -17.71 18.96 20.11
CA PHE A 44 -18.06 19.73 18.91
C PHE A 44 -16.84 20.22 18.11
N PHE A 45 -15.74 20.55 18.78
CA PHE A 45 -14.56 21.15 18.15
C PHE A 45 -13.39 20.17 17.98
N TYR A 46 -13.41 19.02 18.67
CA TYR A 46 -12.41 17.98 18.53
C TYR A 46 -12.94 16.89 17.60
N GLN A 47 -12.90 17.17 16.29
CA GLN A 47 -12.91 16.12 15.28
C GLN A 47 -11.45 15.70 15.08
N PRO A 48 -10.98 14.59 15.67
CA PRO A 48 -9.65 14.10 15.33
C PRO A 48 -9.63 13.90 13.81
N SER A 49 -8.61 14.46 13.16
CA SER A 49 -8.40 14.22 11.73
C SER A 49 -8.41 12.71 11.51
N PRO A 50 -9.06 12.20 10.45
CA PRO A 50 -9.04 10.79 10.15
C PRO A 50 -7.58 10.32 10.11
N PRO A 51 -7.29 9.10 10.62
CA PRO A 51 -5.94 8.58 10.62
C PRO A 51 -5.40 8.60 9.17
N PRO A 52 -4.10 8.85 8.99
CA PRO A 52 -3.52 8.89 7.66
C PRO A 52 -3.73 7.55 6.96
N THR A 53 -4.14 7.58 5.69
CA THR A 53 -4.33 6.38 4.88
C THR A 53 -2.99 5.64 4.73
N THR A 54 -2.97 4.39 5.18
CA THR A 54 -1.85 3.44 5.14
C THR A 54 -2.12 2.32 4.15
N ILE A 55 -1.15 1.43 3.93
CA ILE A 55 -1.32 0.26 3.06
C ILE A 55 -2.34 -0.77 3.58
N GLU A 56 -2.60 -0.77 4.88
CA GLU A 56 -3.60 -1.63 5.53
C GLU A 56 -4.99 -0.97 5.59
N SER A 57 -5.11 0.29 5.15
CA SER A 57 -6.40 0.98 5.10
C SER A 57 -7.29 0.35 4.03
N GLY A 58 -8.61 0.45 4.23
CA GLY A 58 -9.58 -0.10 3.27
C GLY A 58 -9.30 0.37 1.84
N HIS A 59 -9.39 -0.54 0.86
CA HIS A 59 -8.95 -0.29 -0.51
C HIS A 59 -9.61 0.96 -1.12
N SER A 60 -10.89 1.14 -0.87
CA SER A 60 -11.64 2.32 -1.32
C SER A 60 -11.11 3.66 -0.79
N GLU A 61 -10.53 3.71 0.43
CA GLU A 61 -9.88 4.89 0.98
C GLU A 61 -8.48 5.08 0.38
N PHE A 62 -7.73 3.99 0.22
CA PHE A 62 -6.41 4.00 -0.41
C PHE A 62 -6.46 4.51 -1.85
N MET A 63 -7.50 4.14 -2.59
CA MET A 63 -7.70 4.57 -3.97
C MET A 63 -8.02 6.07 -4.12
N LYS A 64 -8.35 6.78 -3.04
CA LYS A 64 -8.50 8.25 -3.07
C LYS A 64 -7.15 8.97 -3.15
N LEU A 65 -6.06 8.30 -2.78
CA LEU A 65 -4.71 8.83 -2.89
C LEU A 65 -4.30 8.99 -4.35
N SER A 66 -3.51 10.03 -4.64
CA SER A 66 -2.83 10.13 -5.94
C SER A 66 -1.89 8.94 -6.12
N TYR A 67 -1.54 8.58 -7.35
CA TYR A 67 -0.65 7.44 -7.56
C TYR A 67 0.71 7.65 -6.89
N ALA A 68 1.26 8.87 -6.90
CA ALA A 68 2.50 9.20 -6.21
C ALA A 68 2.38 8.99 -4.68
N ASP A 69 1.28 9.44 -4.07
CA ASP A 69 1.01 9.18 -2.64
C ASP A 69 0.91 7.68 -2.34
N ARG A 70 0.34 6.87 -3.25
CA ARG A 70 0.29 5.41 -3.09
C ARG A 70 1.71 4.82 -3.11
N ILE A 71 2.57 5.30 -4.01
CA ILE A 71 3.98 4.89 -4.06
C ILE A 71 4.70 5.23 -2.74
N ASP A 72 4.43 6.39 -2.13
CA ASP A 72 4.97 6.77 -0.81
C ASP A 72 4.52 5.84 0.32
N ARG A 73 3.35 5.19 0.20
CA ARG A 73 2.89 4.16 1.16
C ARG A 73 3.45 2.78 0.85
N CYS A 74 3.49 2.41 -0.42
CA CYS A 74 3.87 1.07 -0.85
C CYS A 74 5.38 0.81 -0.76
N VAL A 75 6.22 1.75 -1.17
CA VAL A 75 7.67 1.50 -1.26
C VAL A 75 8.31 1.19 0.09
N PRO A 76 8.04 1.93 1.18
CA PRO A 76 8.58 1.57 2.49
C PRO A 76 8.12 0.19 2.95
N HIS A 77 6.82 -0.10 2.79
CA HIS A 77 6.23 -1.39 3.19
C HIS A 77 6.83 -2.56 2.42
N ILE A 78 6.92 -2.45 1.09
CA ILE A 78 7.54 -3.47 0.24
C ILE A 78 9.02 -3.62 0.61
N SER A 79 9.75 -2.52 0.83
CA SER A 79 11.19 -2.58 1.13
C SER A 79 11.48 -3.33 2.43
N GLU A 80 10.62 -3.18 3.44
CA GLU A 80 10.74 -3.88 4.72
C GLU A 80 10.50 -5.40 4.57
N HIS A 81 9.55 -5.80 3.73
CA HIS A 81 9.05 -7.18 3.69
C HIS A 81 9.50 -8.01 2.48
N LEU A 82 10.04 -7.38 1.43
CA LEU A 82 10.33 -8.03 0.14
C LEU A 82 11.20 -9.28 0.27
N THR A 83 12.20 -9.26 1.15
CA THR A 83 13.08 -10.40 1.40
C THR A 83 12.30 -11.60 1.91
N ALA A 84 11.40 -11.40 2.87
CA ALA A 84 10.59 -12.48 3.44
C ALA A 84 9.57 -13.02 2.42
N TRP A 85 8.93 -12.13 1.66
CA TRP A 85 7.98 -12.52 0.61
C TRP A 85 8.65 -13.35 -0.49
N ARG A 86 9.83 -12.90 -0.92
CA ARG A 86 10.67 -13.62 -1.87
C ARG A 86 11.00 -15.01 -1.37
N ASP A 87 11.58 -15.12 -0.18
CA ASP A 87 12.09 -16.40 0.33
C ASP A 87 10.94 -17.40 0.47
N ARG A 88 9.80 -16.97 1.00
CA ARG A 88 8.58 -17.79 1.09
C ARG A 88 8.03 -18.20 -0.27
N TRP A 89 8.03 -17.30 -1.25
CA TRP A 89 7.59 -17.63 -2.62
C TRP A 89 8.50 -18.67 -3.27
N ARG A 90 9.82 -18.55 -3.10
CA ARG A 90 10.79 -19.51 -3.65
C ARG A 90 10.69 -20.87 -3.00
N GLU A 91 10.55 -20.92 -1.68
CA GLU A 91 10.31 -22.16 -0.95
C GLU A 91 9.05 -22.87 -1.48
N ALA A 92 7.93 -22.15 -1.59
CA ALA A 92 6.68 -22.73 -2.11
C ALA A 92 6.80 -23.22 -3.56
N LEU A 93 7.56 -22.53 -4.41
CA LEU A 93 7.79 -22.95 -5.80
C LEU A 93 8.66 -24.21 -5.90
N ASP A 94 9.70 -24.30 -5.07
CA ASP A 94 10.59 -25.45 -5.03
C ASP A 94 9.82 -26.68 -4.51
N GLU A 95 8.99 -26.53 -3.47
CA GLU A 95 8.11 -27.59 -2.94
C GLU A 95 7.06 -28.05 -3.95
N GLY A 96 6.45 -27.10 -4.68
CA GLY A 96 5.46 -27.38 -5.72
C GLY A 96 6.03 -27.95 -7.02
N GLY A 97 7.36 -28.04 -7.16
CA GLY A 97 8.03 -28.50 -8.38
C GLY A 97 7.88 -27.54 -9.57
N GLY A 98 7.47 -26.29 -9.32
CA GLY A 98 7.25 -25.25 -10.33
C GLY A 98 8.44 -24.30 -10.53
N SER A 99 9.56 -24.56 -9.86
CA SER A 99 10.79 -23.77 -9.96
C SER A 99 11.60 -24.18 -11.18
N HIS A 100 11.84 -23.23 -12.09
CA HIS A 100 12.62 -23.40 -13.30
C HIS A 100 13.97 -22.68 -13.25
N GLN A 101 14.12 -21.69 -12.37
CA GLN A 101 15.38 -20.96 -12.17
C GLN A 101 16.24 -21.59 -11.08
N LYS A 102 17.53 -21.83 -11.38
CA LYS A 102 18.51 -22.31 -10.38
C LYS A 102 19.10 -21.16 -9.59
N ALA A 103 19.38 -21.40 -8.31
CA ALA A 103 20.09 -20.45 -7.47
C ALA A 103 21.51 -20.14 -8.00
N PRO A 104 22.01 -18.89 -7.86
CA PRO A 104 21.34 -17.74 -7.24
C PRO A 104 20.32 -17.08 -8.18
N VAL A 105 19.11 -16.84 -7.67
CA VAL A 105 18.01 -16.21 -8.42
C VAL A 105 18.14 -14.68 -8.26
N PRO A 106 18.17 -13.89 -9.35
CA PRO A 106 18.38 -12.46 -9.27
C PRO A 106 17.10 -11.70 -8.88
N TYR A 107 17.26 -10.61 -8.12
CA TYR A 107 16.18 -9.70 -7.70
C TYR A 107 16.65 -8.25 -7.82
N ALA A 108 15.77 -7.39 -8.33
CA ALA A 108 16.02 -5.97 -8.45
C ALA A 108 15.65 -5.24 -7.16
N ALA A 109 16.44 -4.22 -6.78
CA ALA A 109 15.97 -3.20 -5.86
C ALA A 109 14.82 -2.43 -6.51
N LEU A 110 13.83 -1.99 -5.72
CA LEU A 110 12.57 -1.43 -6.25
C LEU A 110 12.79 -0.30 -7.25
N GLY A 111 13.65 0.67 -6.91
CA GLY A 111 13.94 1.85 -7.74
C GLY A 111 15.11 1.69 -8.73
N ASP A 112 15.64 0.48 -8.95
CA ASP A 112 16.80 0.29 -9.83
C ASP A 112 16.43 0.45 -11.31
N GLY A 113 16.79 1.62 -11.86
CA GLY A 113 16.59 1.98 -13.26
C GLY A 113 17.37 1.13 -14.27
N ASN A 114 18.39 0.39 -13.84
CA ASN A 114 19.26 -0.42 -14.71
C ASN A 114 19.16 -1.93 -14.48
N ALA A 115 18.22 -2.37 -13.63
CA ALA A 115 18.04 -3.78 -13.33
C ALA A 115 17.83 -4.66 -14.58
N PRO A 116 18.43 -5.86 -14.63
CA PRO A 116 18.15 -6.85 -15.67
C PRO A 116 16.69 -7.32 -15.64
N GLY A 117 16.12 -7.67 -16.80
CA GLY A 117 14.73 -8.08 -16.94
C GLY A 117 14.33 -9.21 -16.00
N GLN A 118 15.15 -10.26 -15.86
CA GLN A 118 14.83 -11.38 -14.96
C GLN A 118 14.76 -10.93 -13.49
N ALA A 119 15.63 -10.01 -13.07
CA ALA A 119 15.62 -9.47 -11.73
C ALA A 119 14.36 -8.63 -11.45
N ILE A 120 13.90 -7.87 -12.44
CA ILE A 120 12.66 -7.08 -12.38
C ILE A 120 11.45 -8.02 -12.24
N VAL A 121 11.36 -9.02 -13.12
CA VAL A 121 10.25 -9.98 -13.15
C VAL A 121 10.17 -10.78 -11.84
N ASN A 122 11.30 -11.21 -11.29
CA ASN A 122 11.33 -11.94 -10.03
C ASN A 122 10.88 -11.06 -8.84
N THR A 123 11.33 -9.80 -8.75
CA THR A 123 10.84 -8.86 -7.72
C THR A 123 9.35 -8.60 -7.88
N TYR A 124 8.87 -8.38 -9.11
CA TYR A 124 7.46 -8.20 -9.43
C TYR A 124 6.63 -9.41 -8.99
N LEU A 125 7.05 -10.63 -9.33
CA LEU A 125 6.35 -11.86 -8.98
C LEU A 125 6.32 -12.12 -7.48
N ALA A 126 7.40 -11.80 -6.75
CA ALA A 126 7.41 -11.93 -5.29
C ALA A 126 6.32 -11.06 -4.64
N ILE A 127 6.19 -9.80 -5.09
CA ILE A 127 5.19 -8.86 -4.58
C ILE A 127 3.77 -9.32 -4.96
N VAL A 128 3.55 -9.64 -6.24
CA VAL A 128 2.22 -10.05 -6.74
C VAL A 128 1.79 -11.38 -6.14
N ASN A 129 2.72 -12.33 -5.95
CA ASN A 129 2.42 -13.59 -5.28
C ASN A 129 1.98 -13.36 -3.84
N TYR A 130 2.69 -12.51 -3.09
CA TYR A 130 2.26 -12.16 -1.73
C TYR A 130 0.89 -11.48 -1.73
N ALA A 131 0.71 -10.44 -2.54
CA ALA A 131 -0.51 -9.65 -2.60
C ALA A 131 -1.75 -10.50 -2.96
N GLU A 132 -1.64 -11.40 -3.93
CA GLU A 132 -2.77 -12.22 -4.37
C GLU A 132 -3.06 -13.42 -3.45
N LYS A 133 -2.03 -13.98 -2.80
CA LYS A 133 -2.11 -15.29 -2.15
C LYS A 133 -2.03 -15.27 -0.64
N LEU A 134 -1.37 -14.27 -0.06
CA LEU A 134 -0.96 -14.28 1.35
C LEU A 134 -1.38 -13.02 2.11
N ALA A 135 -1.52 -11.89 1.44
CA ALA A 135 -1.92 -10.64 2.07
C ALA A 135 -3.40 -10.67 2.49
N PRO A 136 -3.77 -9.96 3.57
CA PRO A 136 -5.15 -9.56 3.81
C PRO A 136 -5.72 -8.85 2.56
N THR A 137 -7.03 -8.97 2.33
CA THR A 137 -7.68 -8.50 1.09
C THR A 137 -7.35 -7.05 0.75
N ASP A 138 -7.64 -6.09 1.65
CA ASP A 138 -7.37 -4.68 1.39
C ASP A 138 -5.86 -4.39 1.14
N GLU A 139 -4.97 -5.03 1.91
CA GLU A 139 -3.52 -4.87 1.73
C GLU A 139 -3.07 -5.41 0.37
N GLY A 140 -3.56 -6.59 -0.02
CA GLY A 140 -3.29 -7.18 -1.32
C GLY A 140 -3.76 -6.27 -2.46
N GLU A 141 -4.97 -5.74 -2.37
CA GLU A 141 -5.55 -4.84 -3.37
C GLU A 141 -4.72 -3.54 -3.48
N ASN A 142 -4.32 -2.98 -2.33
CA ASN A 142 -3.48 -1.80 -2.27
C ASN A 142 -2.09 -2.04 -2.88
N LEU A 143 -1.45 -3.16 -2.57
CA LEU A 143 -0.16 -3.56 -3.17
C LEU A 143 -0.25 -3.70 -4.69
N LEU A 144 -1.29 -4.39 -5.18
CA LEU A 144 -1.51 -4.54 -6.62
C LEU A 144 -1.75 -3.20 -7.30
N SER A 145 -2.49 -2.28 -6.65
CA SER A 145 -2.72 -0.93 -7.18
C SER A 145 -1.45 -0.06 -7.27
N CYS A 146 -0.39 -0.41 -6.54
CA CYS A 146 0.92 0.22 -6.63
C CYS A 146 1.78 -0.39 -7.75
N VAL A 147 1.77 -1.73 -7.85
CA VAL A 147 2.54 -2.46 -8.86
C VAL A 147 1.95 -2.27 -10.27
N TYR A 148 0.63 -2.19 -10.39
CA TYR A 148 -0.08 -1.89 -11.63
C TYR A 148 -0.25 -0.38 -11.78
N ALA A 149 0.53 0.24 -12.67
CA ALA A 149 0.44 1.68 -12.89
C ALA A 149 -0.97 2.07 -13.40
N PRO A 150 -1.50 3.27 -13.06
CA PRO A 150 -2.79 3.78 -13.55
C PRO A 150 -2.96 3.76 -15.08
N VAL A 151 -1.83 3.85 -15.78
CA VAL A 151 -1.75 3.84 -17.24
C VAL A 151 -1.73 2.43 -17.82
N LEU A 152 -1.81 1.39 -16.99
CA LEU A 152 -1.69 0.00 -17.41
C LEU A 152 -2.74 -0.32 -18.47
N LYS A 153 -2.27 -0.46 -19.70
CA LYS A 153 -3.04 -0.98 -20.82
C LYS A 153 -2.88 -2.49 -20.83
N MET A 154 -4.00 -3.19 -20.69
CA MET A 154 -4.13 -4.60 -21.03
C MET A 154 -5.03 -4.70 -22.28
N ASP A 155 -4.96 -5.86 -22.96
CA ASP A 155 -5.75 -6.36 -24.10
C ASP A 155 -6.99 -5.51 -24.53
N PRO A 156 -7.32 -5.41 -25.84
CA PRO A 156 -8.55 -4.77 -26.34
C PRO A 156 -9.89 -5.10 -25.64
N ALA A 157 -9.97 -6.12 -24.78
CA ALA A 157 -11.07 -6.31 -23.82
C ALA A 157 -11.15 -5.29 -22.65
N HIS A 158 -10.18 -4.37 -22.49
CA HIS A 158 -10.18 -3.20 -21.57
C HIS A 158 -10.44 -3.47 -20.08
N ALA A 159 -10.41 -4.72 -19.60
CA ALA A 159 -10.42 -4.96 -18.17
C ALA A 159 -9.04 -4.61 -17.62
N TYR A 160 -8.97 -3.57 -16.79
CA TYR A 160 -7.96 -3.56 -15.72
C TYR A 160 -7.94 -4.97 -15.11
N PRO A 161 -6.78 -5.51 -14.67
CA PRO A 161 -6.84 -6.67 -13.80
C PRO A 161 -7.81 -6.28 -12.69
N ASP A 162 -8.94 -6.99 -12.61
CA ASP A 162 -9.94 -6.73 -11.59
C ASP A 162 -9.25 -7.08 -10.28
N VAL A 163 -8.67 -6.05 -9.64
CA VAL A 163 -7.76 -6.17 -8.50
C VAL A 163 -8.48 -6.93 -7.40
N ASP A 164 -9.76 -6.62 -7.22
CA ASP A 164 -10.71 -7.27 -6.32
C ASP A 164 -10.90 -8.77 -6.65
N SER A 165 -10.83 -9.16 -7.93
CA SER A 165 -10.88 -10.57 -8.36
C SER A 165 -9.58 -11.36 -8.21
N LEU A 166 -8.43 -10.65 -8.14
CA LEU A 166 -7.11 -11.27 -8.09
C LEU A 166 -6.70 -11.64 -6.66
N VAL A 167 -7.11 -10.81 -5.70
CA VAL A 167 -6.78 -10.98 -4.29
C VAL A 167 -7.74 -11.97 -3.63
N GLY A 168 -7.21 -12.87 -2.81
CA GLY A 168 -8.06 -13.79 -2.06
C GLY A 168 -8.70 -14.90 -2.90
N SER A 169 -8.15 -15.18 -4.10
CA SER A 169 -8.59 -16.28 -4.99
C SER A 169 -8.58 -17.68 -4.35
N GLY A 170 -8.07 -17.82 -3.12
CA GLY A 170 -8.09 -19.06 -2.33
C GLY A 170 -7.25 -20.21 -2.91
N ASN A 171 -6.60 -20.00 -4.06
CA ASN A 171 -5.71 -20.97 -4.65
C ASN A 171 -4.31 -20.78 -4.08
N GLU A 172 -3.90 -21.67 -3.17
CA GLU A 172 -2.60 -21.71 -2.49
C GLU A 172 -1.42 -21.98 -3.43
N THR A 173 -1.68 -22.30 -4.71
CA THR A 173 -0.61 -22.54 -5.68
C THR A 173 0.20 -21.25 -5.90
N PRO A 174 1.53 -21.28 -5.68
CA PRO A 174 2.38 -20.12 -5.90
C PRO A 174 2.41 -19.75 -7.39
N LYS A 175 2.64 -18.47 -7.69
CA LYS A 175 2.87 -18.03 -9.08
C LYS A 175 4.12 -18.71 -9.63
N ALA A 176 3.99 -19.39 -10.76
CA ALA A 176 5.09 -20.04 -11.47
C ALA A 176 6.20 -19.06 -11.84
N ASP A 177 7.41 -19.60 -12.08
CA ASP A 177 8.50 -18.84 -12.67
C ASP A 177 8.11 -18.30 -14.05
N ASN A 178 8.30 -17.00 -14.26
CA ASN A 178 8.32 -16.41 -15.58
C ASN A 178 9.77 -16.26 -16.04
N LEU A 179 10.10 -16.84 -17.19
CA LEU A 179 11.46 -16.85 -17.73
C LEU A 179 11.61 -15.76 -18.78
N VAL A 180 12.58 -14.87 -18.60
CA VAL A 180 12.86 -13.81 -19.56
C VAL A 180 13.62 -14.38 -20.76
N VAL A 181 13.07 -14.21 -21.97
CA VAL A 181 13.68 -14.68 -23.23
C VAL A 181 14.22 -13.56 -24.09
N ALA A 182 13.69 -12.35 -23.94
CA ALA A 182 14.21 -11.13 -24.55
C ALA A 182 13.94 -9.93 -23.66
N GLU A 183 14.79 -8.91 -23.76
CA GLU A 183 14.57 -7.63 -23.10
C GLU A 183 15.11 -6.49 -23.96
N SER A 184 14.51 -5.32 -23.83
CA SER A 184 15.06 -4.09 -24.38
C SER A 184 16.17 -3.56 -23.47
N PRO A 185 17.07 -2.69 -23.97
CA PRO A 185 17.78 -1.77 -23.11
C PRO A 185 16.81 -0.87 -22.36
N VAL A 186 17.35 -0.17 -21.37
CA VAL A 186 16.63 0.90 -20.71
C VAL A 186 16.45 2.05 -21.70
N TYR A 187 15.23 2.55 -21.80
CA TYR A 187 14.88 3.72 -22.62
C TYR A 187 14.10 4.72 -21.78
N GLU A 188 14.22 6.01 -22.13
CA GLU A 188 13.52 7.11 -21.46
C GLU A 188 12.57 7.86 -22.42
N GLN A 189 12.63 7.52 -23.70
CA GLN A 189 11.79 8.08 -24.77
C GLN A 189 11.11 6.93 -25.54
N GLY A 190 10.08 7.23 -26.32
CA GLY A 190 9.32 6.23 -27.08
C GLY A 190 8.08 5.71 -26.36
N GLU A 191 7.42 4.74 -27.01
CA GLU A 191 6.11 4.21 -26.64
C GLU A 191 6.08 2.69 -26.78
N PHE A 192 5.49 2.00 -25.80
CA PHE A 192 5.19 0.58 -25.88
C PHE A 192 3.72 0.36 -25.55
N ALA A 193 3.01 -0.35 -26.43
CA ALA A 193 1.59 -0.66 -26.27
C ALA A 193 0.69 0.55 -25.96
N GLY A 194 0.97 1.73 -26.56
CA GLY A 194 0.22 2.95 -26.28
C GLY A 194 0.65 3.73 -25.04
N VAL A 195 1.72 3.30 -24.35
CA VAL A 195 2.23 3.93 -23.13
C VAL A 195 3.61 4.53 -23.36
N THR A 196 3.70 5.85 -23.17
CA THR A 196 4.92 6.64 -23.37
C THR A 196 5.85 6.57 -22.16
N ALA A 197 7.16 6.55 -22.40
CA ALA A 197 8.15 6.55 -21.33
C ALA A 197 8.19 7.87 -20.54
N GLU A 198 7.96 9.01 -21.20
CA GLU A 198 7.89 10.35 -20.59
C GLU A 198 9.12 10.70 -19.72
N GLY A 199 10.31 10.29 -20.13
CA GLY A 199 11.55 10.51 -19.37
C GLY A 199 11.76 9.53 -18.22
N ARG A 200 10.87 8.54 -18.03
CA ARG A 200 11.03 7.49 -17.01
C ARG A 200 11.86 6.34 -17.57
N ALA A 201 12.83 5.88 -16.78
CA ALA A 201 13.60 4.68 -17.08
C ALA A 201 12.66 3.47 -17.27
N SER A 202 12.52 3.05 -18.51
CA SER A 202 11.55 2.05 -18.96
C SER A 202 12.26 0.87 -19.63
N LYS A 203 11.63 -0.31 -19.59
CA LYS A 203 12.18 -1.55 -20.16
C LYS A 203 11.02 -2.47 -20.56
N ILE A 204 11.15 -3.09 -21.72
CA ILE A 204 10.24 -4.16 -22.17
C ILE A 204 10.93 -5.48 -21.91
N VAL A 205 10.19 -6.44 -21.36
CA VAL A 205 10.68 -7.78 -21.05
C VAL A 205 9.72 -8.79 -21.66
N GLU A 206 10.20 -9.60 -22.60
CA GLU A 206 9.47 -10.75 -23.09
C GLU A 206 9.68 -11.91 -22.12
N VAL A 207 8.57 -12.45 -21.61
CA VAL A 207 8.54 -13.56 -20.68
C VAL A 207 7.80 -14.76 -21.25
N VAL A 208 8.30 -15.93 -20.89
CA VAL A 208 7.60 -17.19 -20.98
C VAL A 208 6.86 -17.42 -19.65
N ILE A 209 5.54 -17.53 -19.72
CA ILE A 209 4.64 -17.82 -18.61
C ILE A 209 4.27 -19.30 -18.65
N ARG A 210 4.26 -19.95 -17.48
CA ARG A 210 4.02 -21.40 -17.33
C ARG A 210 4.90 -22.22 -18.27
N PRO A 211 6.24 -22.09 -18.19
CA PRO A 211 7.16 -22.82 -19.06
C PRO A 211 6.89 -24.33 -19.01
N GLY A 212 6.80 -24.97 -20.19
CA GLY A 212 6.45 -26.39 -20.32
C GLY A 212 5.24 -26.63 -21.23
N ALA A 213 4.33 -27.53 -20.84
CA ALA A 213 3.25 -28.00 -21.72
C ALA A 213 2.15 -26.96 -22.01
N SER A 214 2.09 -25.86 -21.27
CA SER A 214 1.08 -24.79 -21.43
C SER A 214 1.73 -23.42 -21.52
N GLU A 215 2.90 -23.41 -22.17
CA GLU A 215 3.72 -22.24 -22.40
C GLU A 215 2.95 -21.13 -23.11
N ALA A 216 3.09 -19.90 -22.62
CA ALA A 216 2.58 -18.71 -23.26
C ALA A 216 3.63 -17.60 -23.22
N HIS A 217 3.68 -16.78 -24.26
CA HIS A 217 4.59 -15.64 -24.35
C HIS A 217 3.84 -14.34 -24.09
N ARG A 218 4.48 -13.44 -23.34
CA ARG A 218 3.94 -12.12 -23.01
C ARG A 218 5.07 -11.08 -22.96
N GLU A 219 4.81 -9.90 -23.50
CA GLU A 219 5.68 -8.73 -23.31
C GLU A 219 5.16 -7.87 -22.17
N LEU A 220 6.04 -7.56 -21.22
CA LEU A 220 5.76 -6.76 -20.05
C LEU A 220 6.55 -5.45 -20.13
N GLY A 221 5.84 -4.33 -20.09
CA GLY A 221 6.41 -3.00 -19.96
C GLY A 221 6.57 -2.63 -18.48
N PHE A 222 7.78 -2.25 -18.09
CA PHE A 222 8.07 -1.73 -16.76
C PHE A 222 8.64 -0.31 -16.86
N ALA A 223 8.18 0.57 -15.97
CA ALA A 223 8.74 1.91 -15.81
C ALA A 223 9.07 2.18 -14.33
N VAL A 224 10.15 2.92 -14.09
CA VAL A 224 10.43 3.47 -12.75
C VAL A 224 9.46 4.63 -12.49
N VAL A 225 8.64 4.47 -11.46
CA VAL A 225 7.71 5.47 -10.96
C VAL A 225 8.20 6.01 -9.61
N ALA A 226 7.83 7.24 -9.29
CA ALA A 226 8.27 7.92 -8.07
C ALA A 226 7.08 8.39 -7.25
N GLY A 227 7.23 8.36 -5.93
CA GLY A 227 6.35 9.07 -5.01
C GLY A 227 6.76 10.52 -4.84
N HIS A 228 6.14 11.21 -3.88
CA HIS A 228 6.51 12.58 -3.51
C HIS A 228 7.76 12.61 -2.63
N ASP A 229 7.98 11.57 -1.83
CA ASP A 229 9.10 11.52 -0.90
C ASP A 229 10.43 11.25 -1.64
N GLN A 230 11.47 11.95 -1.21
CA GLN A 230 12.77 11.87 -1.87
C GLN A 230 13.34 10.45 -1.79
N GLY A 231 13.57 9.85 -2.95
CA GLY A 231 14.16 8.50 -3.05
C GLY A 231 13.13 7.37 -3.09
N VAL A 232 11.84 7.66 -2.88
CA VAL A 232 10.76 6.67 -2.98
C VAL A 232 10.45 6.39 -4.45
N ARG A 233 10.95 5.25 -4.95
CA ARG A 233 10.81 4.82 -6.33
C ARG A 233 10.61 3.31 -6.42
N MET A 234 9.79 2.88 -7.37
CA MET A 234 9.64 1.46 -7.71
C MET A 234 9.44 1.23 -9.20
N ARG A 235 9.71 0.01 -9.66
CA ARG A 235 9.26 -0.45 -10.96
C ARG A 235 7.80 -0.88 -10.89
N ALA A 236 6.98 -0.23 -11.70
CA ALA A 236 5.58 -0.59 -11.91
C ALA A 236 5.39 -1.16 -13.31
N LEU A 237 4.46 -2.10 -13.44
CA LEU A 237 4.00 -2.64 -14.71
C LEU A 237 3.08 -1.60 -15.36
N ASN A 238 3.42 -1.16 -16.57
CA ASN A 238 2.68 -0.15 -17.31
C ASN A 238 2.05 -0.67 -18.61
N ALA A 239 2.47 -1.83 -19.10
CA ALA A 239 1.88 -2.48 -20.27
C ALA A 239 2.05 -4.00 -20.19
N SER A 240 1.09 -4.73 -20.76
CA SER A 240 1.13 -6.19 -20.84
C SER A 240 0.48 -6.63 -22.15
N VAL A 241 1.25 -7.28 -23.02
CA VAL A 241 0.82 -7.66 -24.37
C VAL A 241 1.04 -9.16 -24.58
N ASP A 242 0.00 -9.89 -24.97
CA ASP A 242 0.08 -11.31 -25.29
C ASP A 242 0.62 -11.56 -26.70
N SER A 243 1.30 -12.69 -26.89
CA SER A 243 1.77 -13.09 -28.22
C SER A 243 0.63 -13.20 -29.22
N GLY A 244 0.78 -12.53 -30.37
CA GLY A 244 -0.23 -12.43 -31.42
C GLY A 244 -1.10 -11.16 -31.36
N ASP A 245 -0.98 -10.34 -30.31
CA ASP A 245 -1.61 -9.02 -30.26
C ASP A 245 -0.97 -8.05 -31.29
N PRO A 246 -1.74 -7.15 -31.95
CA PRO A 246 -1.18 -6.17 -32.88
C PRO A 246 -0.12 -5.23 -32.29
N GLN A 247 -0.08 -5.05 -30.98
CA GLN A 247 0.90 -4.25 -30.25
C GLN A 247 2.17 -5.04 -29.89
N TRP A 248 2.23 -6.33 -30.20
CA TRP A 248 3.39 -7.19 -29.96
C TRP A 248 4.62 -6.72 -30.75
N MET A 249 5.77 -6.65 -30.09
CA MET A 249 7.02 -6.21 -30.70
C MET A 249 7.86 -7.39 -31.20
N SER A 250 8.00 -7.51 -32.52
CA SER A 250 8.82 -8.59 -33.10
C SER A 250 10.32 -8.52 -32.78
N ASP A 251 10.84 -7.38 -32.32
CA ASP A 251 12.27 -7.17 -32.05
C ASP A 251 12.53 -6.30 -30.80
N VAL A 252 12.10 -6.80 -29.65
CA VAL A 252 12.30 -6.15 -28.34
C VAL A 252 13.78 -5.81 -28.06
N ARG A 253 14.71 -6.66 -28.50
CA ARG A 253 16.15 -6.50 -28.21
C ARG A 253 16.76 -5.27 -28.89
N ASN A 254 16.25 -4.89 -30.06
CA ASN A 254 16.70 -3.72 -30.79
C ASN A 254 15.84 -2.48 -30.56
N TYR A 255 14.77 -2.58 -29.76
CA TYR A 255 14.01 -1.41 -29.37
C TYR A 255 14.86 -0.45 -28.52
N ARG A 256 14.77 0.84 -28.82
CA ARG A 256 15.55 1.89 -28.16
C ARG A 256 14.74 3.15 -27.81
N GLY A 257 13.46 3.19 -28.18
CA GLY A 257 12.56 4.26 -27.78
C GLY A 257 12.68 5.57 -28.58
N PHE A 258 12.80 5.48 -29.91
CA PHE A 258 12.89 6.65 -30.79
C PHE A 258 11.76 6.66 -31.82
#